data_AF-A0A1H1DPR6-F1
#
_entry.id   AF-A0A1H1DPR6-F1
#
_cell.length_a   1.000
_cell.length_b   1.000
_cell.length_c   1.000
_cell.angle_alpha   90.00
_cell.angle_beta   90.00
_cell.angle_gamma   90.00
#
_symmetry.space_group_name_H-M   'P 1'
#
loop_
_entity.id
_entity.type
_entity.pdbx_description
1 polymer ?
#
loop_
_entity_poly.entity_id
_entity_poly.type
_entity_poly.pdbx_seq_one_letter_code
_entity_poly.pdbx_strand_id
1 'polypeptide(L)'
;MIPLTAGLVQVGWRRGFSAFRPRTRLQKLQVGQCLPRPVRSTAADVFLAAAVSMLSIAVVTAYLKHENVVSLGPPQLYLPYVIVGSALVNSVTEEMVWRSAALTILTRATPRWAAVSVSASSFGIAHYALGLPSGGVGVALASAFGAPQGFLFLRTGSVVLPVLVHFVVDVAILLSIGS
;
A
#
# COMPACT_ATOMS: atom_id res chain seq x y z
N MET A 1 -61.50 -4.91 -28.17
CA MET A 1 -60.30 -5.64 -28.65
C MET A 1 -59.11 -4.68 -28.53
N ILE A 2 -58.06 -5.12 -27.83
CA ILE A 2 -56.76 -4.45 -27.55
C ILE A 2 -55.80 -4.74 -28.75
N PRO A 3 -54.64 -4.06 -29.05
CA PRO A 3 -53.92 -2.87 -28.49
C PRO A 3 -53.47 -1.79 -29.54
N LEU A 4 -53.11 -0.54 -29.16
CA LEU A 4 -51.77 0.10 -28.94
C LEU A 4 -50.75 -0.10 -30.11
N THR A 5 -50.03 0.91 -30.62
CA THR A 5 -48.95 1.65 -29.93
C THR A 5 -48.60 3.01 -30.57
N ALA A 6 -48.60 4.09 -29.77
CA ALA A 6 -47.87 5.33 -30.07
C ALA A 6 -46.52 5.30 -29.32
N GLY A 7 -45.43 5.37 -30.07
CA GLY A 7 -44.08 5.46 -29.53
C GLY A 7 -43.74 6.88 -29.10
N LEU A 8 -43.29 7.03 -27.85
CA LEU A 8 -42.45 8.15 -27.44
C LEU A 8 -41.39 7.61 -26.48
N VAL A 9 -40.16 7.59 -26.97
CA VAL A 9 -38.94 7.32 -26.21
C VAL A 9 -38.66 8.54 -25.33
N GLN A 10 -38.99 8.45 -24.05
CA GLN A 10 -38.35 9.28 -23.03
C GLN A 10 -37.21 8.47 -22.40
N VAL A 11 -35.97 8.83 -22.75
CA VAL A 11 -34.77 8.31 -22.08
C VAL A 11 -34.73 8.90 -20.67
N GLY A 12 -35.27 8.14 -19.72
CA GLY A 12 -35.27 8.45 -18.30
C GLY A 12 -33.87 8.33 -17.71
N TRP A 13 -33.20 9.48 -17.56
CA TRP A 13 -32.06 9.66 -16.68
C TRP A 13 -32.57 9.57 -15.23
N ARG A 14 -32.65 8.35 -14.67
CA ARG A 14 -32.86 8.04 -13.23
C ARG A 14 -32.94 6.52 -13.05
N ARG A 15 -31.92 5.94 -12.38
CA ARG A 15 -31.86 4.66 -11.61
C ARG A 15 -30.43 4.08 -11.75
N GLY A 16 -29.67 3.76 -10.71
CA GLY A 16 -29.95 3.75 -9.28
C GLY A 16 -28.66 3.60 -8.47
N PHE A 17 -28.50 4.50 -7.50
CA PHE A 17 -27.77 4.22 -6.26
C PHE A 17 -28.65 3.32 -5.39
N SER A 18 -28.65 2.01 -5.65
CA SER A 18 -29.41 1.07 -4.82
C SER A 18 -28.93 -0.36 -5.00
N ALA A 19 -27.88 -0.72 -4.25
CA ALA A 19 -27.75 -2.04 -3.64
C ALA A 19 -26.55 -2.08 -2.66
N PHE A 20 -26.62 -1.30 -1.57
CA PHE A 20 -25.87 -1.67 -0.37
C PHE A 20 -26.59 -2.88 0.25
N ARG A 21 -26.28 -4.09 -0.23
CA ARG A 21 -26.71 -5.31 0.46
C ARG A 21 -25.88 -5.43 1.74
N PRO A 22 -26.50 -5.42 2.93
CA PRO A 22 -25.75 -5.67 4.16
C PRO A 22 -25.20 -7.10 4.08
N ARG A 23 -23.87 -7.24 4.13
CA ARG A 23 -23.19 -8.54 4.18
C ARG A 23 -23.77 -9.36 5.34
N THR A 24 -24.21 -10.58 5.05
CA THR A 24 -24.78 -11.51 6.02
C THR A 24 -23.77 -11.84 7.12
N ARG A 25 -24.30 -12.04 8.34
CA ARG A 25 -23.57 -12.29 9.59
C ARG A 25 -22.53 -13.42 9.49
N LEU A 26 -22.71 -14.37 8.56
CA LEU A 26 -21.83 -15.53 8.37
C LEU A 26 -20.50 -15.18 7.68
N GLN A 27 -20.45 -14.16 6.83
CA GLN A 27 -19.19 -13.76 6.17
C GLN A 27 -18.27 -12.96 7.10
N LYS A 28 -18.80 -12.41 8.20
CA LYS A 28 -18.00 -11.77 9.26
C LYS A 28 -17.21 -12.78 10.11
N LEU A 29 -17.62 -14.05 10.13
CA LEU A 29 -16.99 -15.06 10.98
C LEU A 29 -15.74 -15.67 10.36
N GLN A 30 -15.62 -15.74 9.03
CA GLN A 30 -14.46 -16.36 8.37
C GLN A 30 -13.23 -15.43 8.27
N VAL A 31 -13.40 -14.11 8.35
CA VAL A 31 -12.28 -13.15 8.24
C VAL A 31 -11.62 -12.86 9.60
N GLY A 32 -12.35 -13.05 10.71
CA GLY A 32 -11.85 -12.74 12.05
C GLY A 32 -10.98 -13.82 12.71
N GLN A 33 -10.91 -15.04 12.14
CA GLN A 33 -10.32 -16.20 12.82
C GLN A 33 -8.93 -16.63 12.30
N CYS A 34 -8.42 -16.03 11.22
CA CYS A 34 -7.05 -16.23 10.75
C CYS A 34 -6.12 -15.03 11.05
N LEU A 35 -6.52 -14.14 11.96
CA LEU A 35 -5.58 -13.16 12.49
C LEU A 35 -4.82 -13.83 13.64
N PRO A 36 -3.48 -13.99 13.55
CA PRO A 36 -2.68 -14.43 14.69
C PRO A 36 -3.00 -13.55 15.90
N ARG A 37 -2.99 -14.15 17.11
CA ARG A 37 -3.21 -13.42 18.37
C ARG A 37 -2.41 -12.12 18.32
N PRO A 38 -3.00 -10.96 18.68
CA PRO A 38 -2.28 -9.71 18.62
C PRO A 38 -1.09 -9.81 19.57
N VAL A 39 0.10 -10.06 19.01
CA VAL A 39 1.33 -9.66 19.66
C VAL A 39 1.11 -8.18 19.96
N ARG A 40 1.27 -7.76 21.22
CA ARG A 40 1.13 -6.35 21.62
C ARG A 40 2.28 -5.56 20.99
N SER A 41 2.22 -5.35 19.68
CA SER A 41 3.07 -4.40 18.97
C SER A 41 2.51 -3.03 19.27
N THR A 42 3.30 -2.18 19.92
CA THR A 42 2.95 -0.78 20.09
C THR A 42 3.07 -0.06 18.74
N ALA A 43 2.41 1.09 18.59
CA ALA A 43 2.60 1.93 17.41
C ALA A 43 4.09 2.28 17.22
N ALA A 44 4.84 2.45 18.31
CA ALA A 44 6.27 2.70 18.29
C ALA A 44 7.06 1.55 17.64
N ASP A 45 6.75 0.29 17.94
CA ASP A 45 7.42 -0.88 17.34
C ASP A 45 7.21 -0.93 15.83
N VAL A 46 6.01 -0.57 15.38
CA VAL A 46 5.63 -0.55 13.97
C VAL A 46 6.33 0.59 13.22
N PHE A 47 6.38 1.79 13.81
CA PHE A 47 7.12 2.93 13.22
C PHE A 47 8.64 2.72 13.23
N LEU A 48 9.18 2.09 14.28
CA LEU A 48 10.59 1.73 14.35
C LEU A 48 10.94 0.72 13.25
N ALA A 49 10.11 -0.31 13.05
CA ALA A 49 10.29 -1.27 11.97
C ALA A 49 10.29 -0.57 10.60
N ALA A 50 9.38 0.38 10.36
CA ALA A 50 9.33 1.16 9.11
C ALA A 50 10.60 2.01 8.92
N ALA A 51 11.06 2.70 9.97
CA ALA A 51 12.28 3.48 9.90
C ALA A 51 13.50 2.59 9.59
N VAL A 52 13.57 1.39 10.17
CA VAL A 52 14.61 0.40 9.89
C VAL A 52 14.52 -0.14 8.46
N SER A 53 13.32 -0.38 7.92
CA SER A 53 13.15 -0.84 6.54
C SER A 53 13.56 0.23 5.53
N MET A 54 13.15 1.48 5.78
CA MET A 54 13.55 2.63 4.97
C MET A 54 15.06 2.86 5.03
N LEU A 55 15.67 2.74 6.21
CA LEU A 55 17.13 2.80 6.35
C LEU A 55 17.82 1.67 5.60
N SER A 56 17.29 0.45 5.66
CA SER A 56 17.84 -0.70 4.93
C SER A 56 17.83 -0.46 3.41
N ILE A 57 16.71 0.02 2.86
CA ILE A 57 16.61 0.36 1.43
C ILE A 57 17.52 1.53 1.06
N ALA A 58 17.63 2.55 1.91
CA ALA A 58 18.53 3.68 1.68
C ALA A 58 19.99 3.23 1.65
N VAL A 59 20.39 2.31 2.54
CA VAL A 59 21.73 1.71 2.57
C VAL A 59 21.99 0.87 1.32
N VAL A 60 21.04 0.03 0.91
CA VAL A 60 21.16 -0.75 -0.33
C VAL A 60 21.30 0.16 -1.53
N THR A 61 20.51 1.23 -1.60
CA THR A 61 20.60 2.23 -2.66
C THR A 61 21.93 2.97 -2.67
N ALA A 62 22.45 3.34 -1.49
CA ALA A 62 23.77 3.94 -1.37
C ALA A 62 24.88 2.96 -1.82
N TYR A 63 24.75 1.67 -1.47
CA TYR A 63 25.64 0.61 -1.94
C TYR A 63 25.61 0.47 -3.47
N LEU A 64 24.41 0.43 -4.07
CA LEU A 64 24.22 0.32 -5.52
C LEU A 64 24.84 1.50 -6.28
N LYS A 65 24.87 2.69 -5.67
CA LYS A 65 25.44 3.90 -6.27
C LYS A 65 26.95 4.05 -6.08
N HIS A 66 27.60 3.24 -5.23
CA HIS A 66 28.99 3.48 -4.84
C HIS A 66 29.96 2.54 -5.60
N GLU A 67 30.95 3.12 -6.28
CA GLU A 67 31.88 2.35 -7.15
C GLU A 67 32.99 1.59 -6.37
N ASN A 68 33.17 1.86 -5.07
CA ASN A 68 34.34 1.40 -4.28
C ASN A 68 34.03 0.41 -3.15
N VAL A 69 33.03 -0.46 -3.27
CA VAL A 69 32.70 -1.39 -2.19
C VAL A 69 33.57 -2.66 -2.24
N VAL A 70 34.14 -3.05 -1.09
CA VAL A 70 34.92 -4.29 -0.91
C VAL A 70 34.08 -5.47 -1.39
N SER A 71 34.47 -6.05 -2.53
CA SER A 71 33.78 -7.15 -3.17
C SER A 71 33.99 -8.44 -2.36
N LEU A 72 32.90 -8.98 -1.80
CA LEU A 72 32.87 -10.30 -1.14
C LEU A 72 32.76 -11.46 -2.17
N GLY A 73 32.92 -11.16 -3.46
CA GLY A 73 32.65 -12.05 -4.59
C GLY A 73 32.00 -11.30 -5.76
N PRO A 74 31.76 -11.96 -6.92
CA PRO A 74 31.17 -11.32 -8.09
C PRO A 74 29.79 -10.73 -7.73
N PRO A 75 29.61 -9.39 -7.79
CA PRO A 75 28.40 -8.72 -7.32
C PRO A 75 27.12 -9.20 -8.01
N GLN A 76 27.24 -9.70 -9.24
CA GLN A 76 26.12 -10.18 -10.03
C GLN A 76 25.39 -11.37 -9.36
N LEU A 77 26.06 -12.14 -8.50
CA LEU A 77 25.48 -13.34 -7.91
C LEU A 77 24.55 -13.04 -6.73
N TYR A 78 24.87 -12.03 -5.90
CA TYR A 78 24.10 -11.72 -4.69
C TYR A 78 23.14 -10.54 -4.86
N LEU A 79 23.34 -9.68 -5.86
CA LEU A 79 22.53 -8.48 -6.09
C LEU A 79 21.03 -8.75 -6.22
N PRO A 80 20.58 -9.77 -7.00
CA PRO A 80 19.14 -10.03 -7.14
C PRO A 80 18.48 -10.40 -5.81
N TYR A 81 19.18 -11.17 -4.96
CA TYR A 81 18.68 -11.57 -3.65
C TYR A 81 18.56 -10.38 -2.70
N VAL A 82 19.52 -9.45 -2.74
CA VAL A 82 19.46 -8.21 -1.95
C VAL A 82 18.29 -7.34 -2.41
N ILE A 83 18.13 -7.13 -3.72
CA ILE A 83 17.02 -6.34 -4.28
C ILE A 83 15.67 -6.91 -3.86
N VAL A 84 15.46 -8.21 -4.11
CA VAL A 84 14.19 -8.89 -3.79
C VAL A 84 13.95 -8.92 -2.28
N GLY A 85 14.97 -9.23 -1.49
CA GLY A 85 14.86 -9.29 -0.03
C GLY A 85 14.50 -7.93 0.57
N SER A 86 15.19 -6.86 0.17
CA SER A 86 14.93 -5.50 0.65
C SER A 86 13.56 -4.99 0.23
N ALA A 87 13.16 -5.20 -1.04
CA ALA A 87 11.84 -4.82 -1.53
C ALA A 87 10.72 -5.55 -0.76
N LEU A 88 10.90 -6.83 -0.46
CA LEU A 88 9.89 -7.60 0.27
C LEU A 88 9.75 -7.12 1.71
N VAL A 89 10.87 -6.97 2.42
CA VAL A 89 10.86 -6.49 3.80
C VAL A 89 10.25 -5.08 3.89
N ASN A 90 10.60 -4.18 2.97
CA ASN A 90 10.07 -2.83 2.96
C ASN A 90 8.56 -2.80 2.69
N SER A 91 8.12 -3.36 1.57
CA SER A 91 6.70 -3.39 1.20
C SER A 91 5.81 -4.02 2.26
N VAL A 92 6.25 -5.12 2.92
CA VAL A 92 5.53 -5.71 4.04
C VAL A 92 5.42 -4.72 5.20
N THR A 93 6.54 -4.14 5.60
CA THR A 93 6.62 -3.27 6.78
C THR A 93 5.80 -1.99 6.59
N GLU A 94 5.96 -1.31 5.46
CA GLU A 94 5.25 -0.06 5.19
C GLU A 94 3.73 -0.31 5.06
N GLU A 95 3.28 -1.36 4.36
CA GLU A 95 1.84 -1.63 4.30
C GLU A 95 1.26 -2.10 5.64
N MET A 96 2.04 -2.75 6.52
CA MET A 96 1.61 -3.01 7.91
C MET A 96 1.36 -1.70 8.66
N VAL A 97 2.27 -0.73 8.54
CA VAL A 97 2.19 0.56 9.22
C VAL A 97 1.02 1.38 8.69
N TRP A 98 0.98 1.63 7.38
CA TRP A 98 0.06 2.59 6.79
C TRP A 98 -1.33 2.02 6.52
N ARG A 99 -1.47 0.72 6.23
CA ARG A 99 -2.79 0.08 5.99
C ARG A 99 -3.31 -0.61 7.23
N SER A 100 -2.59 -1.65 7.69
CA SER A 100 -3.10 -2.51 8.75
C SER A 100 -3.28 -1.72 10.05
N ALA A 101 -2.33 -0.86 10.41
CA ALA A 101 -2.41 -0.03 11.62
C ALA A 101 -3.09 1.33 11.37
N ALA A 102 -2.44 2.26 10.66
CA ALA A 102 -2.87 3.65 10.59
C ALA A 102 -4.26 3.81 9.94
N LEU A 103 -4.48 3.23 8.76
CA LEU A 103 -5.77 3.35 8.05
C LEU A 103 -6.92 2.68 8.82
N THR A 104 -6.67 1.54 9.49
CA THR A 104 -7.66 0.90 10.38
C THR A 104 -8.06 1.80 11.55
N ILE A 105 -7.13 2.54 12.13
CA ILE A 105 -7.42 3.51 13.20
C ILE A 105 -8.20 4.70 12.63
N LEU A 106 -7.73 5.29 11.54
CA LEU A 106 -8.33 6.48 10.92
C LEU A 106 -9.78 6.24 10.47
N THR A 107 -10.08 5.04 9.96
CA THR A 107 -11.45 4.68 9.54
C THR A 107 -12.44 4.51 10.69
N ARG A 108 -11.97 4.42 11.95
CA ARG A 108 -12.82 4.46 13.14
C ARG A 108 -13.17 5.88 13.57
N ALA A 109 -12.31 6.85 13.25
CA ALA A 109 -12.45 8.25 13.66
C ALA A 109 -12.98 9.17 12.55
N THR A 110 -12.88 8.77 11.28
CA THR A 110 -13.16 9.62 10.12
C THR A 110 -13.84 8.86 8.98
N PRO A 111 -14.54 9.56 8.06
CA PRO A 111 -15.03 8.95 6.83
C PRO A 111 -13.91 8.29 6.02
N ARG A 112 -14.21 7.19 5.32
CA ARG A 112 -13.21 6.40 4.60
C ARG A 112 -12.35 7.20 3.61
N TRP A 113 -12.95 8.17 2.91
CA TRP A 113 -12.21 9.01 1.97
C TRP A 113 -11.16 9.86 2.69
N ALA A 114 -11.51 10.45 3.83
CA ALA A 114 -10.59 11.26 4.63
C ALA A 114 -9.49 10.39 5.26
N ALA A 115 -9.86 9.20 5.76
CA ALA A 115 -8.90 8.24 6.29
C ALA A 115 -7.86 7.82 5.24
N VAL A 116 -8.28 7.56 4.00
CA VAL A 116 -7.38 7.24 2.89
C VAL A 116 -6.50 8.43 2.55
N SER A 117 -7.05 9.65 2.43
CA SER A 117 -6.25 10.84 2.13
C SER A 117 -5.20 11.11 3.19
N VAL A 118 -5.55 11.05 4.48
CA VAL A 118 -4.59 11.27 5.59
C VAL A 118 -3.52 10.18 5.62
N SER A 119 -3.91 8.91 5.45
CA SER A 119 -2.97 7.78 5.38
C SER A 119 -2.02 7.90 4.19
N ALA A 120 -2.51 8.30 3.01
CA ALA A 120 -1.69 8.47 1.82
C ALA A 120 -0.73 9.66 1.94
N SER A 121 -1.21 10.81 2.43
CA SER A 121 -0.35 11.98 2.65
C SER A 121 0.72 11.71 3.69
N SER A 122 0.41 11.01 4.79
CA SER A 122 1.41 10.67 5.80
C SER A 122 2.46 9.68 5.28
N PHE A 123 2.06 8.73 4.42
CA PHE A 123 2.98 7.83 3.73
C PHE A 123 3.93 8.61 2.82
N GLY A 124 3.40 9.56 2.05
CA GLY A 124 4.23 10.44 1.24
C GLY A 124 5.18 11.30 2.07
N ILE A 125 4.72 11.92 3.16
CA ILE A 125 5.56 12.77 4.02
C ILE A 125 6.74 11.97 4.59
N ALA A 126 6.53 10.71 4.98
CA ALA A 126 7.62 9.85 5.45
C ALA A 126 8.73 9.69 4.41
N HIS A 127 8.40 9.74 3.12
CA HIS A 127 9.38 9.63 2.04
C HIS A 127 10.26 10.86 1.85
N TYR A 128 10.00 11.99 2.53
CA TYR A 128 10.72 13.24 2.27
C TYR A 128 12.26 13.11 2.42
N ALA A 129 12.73 12.47 3.50
CA ALA A 129 14.16 12.42 3.81
C ALA A 129 14.83 11.09 3.41
N LEU A 130 14.22 9.95 3.74
CA LEU A 130 14.83 8.63 3.63
C LEU A 130 14.07 7.65 2.73
N GLY A 131 12.91 8.04 2.19
CA GLY A 131 12.14 7.17 1.29
C GLY A 131 12.63 7.26 -0.14
N LEU A 132 12.18 6.32 -0.98
CA LEU A 132 12.49 6.30 -2.40
C LEU A 132 11.20 6.29 -3.22
N PRO A 133 10.99 7.27 -4.10
CA PRO A 133 11.81 8.48 -4.32
C PRO A 133 11.76 9.44 -3.11
N SER A 134 12.81 10.26 -2.91
CA SER A 134 12.89 11.25 -1.81
C SER A 134 12.55 12.68 -2.23
N GLY A 135 12.52 13.61 -1.27
CA GLY A 135 12.25 15.03 -1.48
C GLY A 135 10.79 15.34 -1.82
N GLY A 136 10.50 16.56 -2.25
CA GLY A 136 9.12 17.00 -2.55
C GLY A 136 8.43 16.18 -3.65
N VAL A 137 9.19 15.78 -4.69
CA VAL A 137 8.69 14.88 -5.74
C VAL A 137 8.39 13.49 -5.17
N GLY A 138 9.27 12.97 -4.31
CA GLY A 138 9.05 11.72 -3.58
C GLY A 138 7.78 11.73 -2.76
N VAL A 139 7.55 12.80 -1.99
CA VAL A 139 6.31 12.98 -1.22
C VAL A 139 5.08 12.92 -2.11
N ALA A 140 5.10 13.62 -3.25
CA ALA A 140 3.97 13.65 -4.17
C ALA A 140 3.70 12.26 -4.81
N LEU A 141 4.75 11.59 -5.29
CA LEU A 141 4.64 10.27 -5.92
C LEU A 141 4.19 9.20 -4.92
N ALA A 142 4.81 9.16 -3.74
CA ALA A 142 4.45 8.23 -2.69
C ALA A 142 3.02 8.49 -2.18
N SER A 143 2.58 9.75 -2.04
CA SER A 143 1.18 10.07 -1.71
C SER A 143 0.21 9.58 -2.78
N ALA A 144 0.54 9.83 -4.06
CA ALA A 144 -0.28 9.40 -5.19
C ALA A 144 -0.35 7.88 -5.32
N PHE A 145 0.74 7.17 -4.99
CA PHE A 145 0.77 5.71 -4.90
C PHE A 145 0.00 5.18 -3.68
N GLY A 146 0.11 5.85 -2.53
CA GLY A 146 -0.53 5.43 -1.29
C GLY A 146 -2.06 5.51 -1.31
N ALA A 147 -2.65 6.43 -2.09
CA ALA A 147 -4.10 6.55 -2.19
C ALA A 147 -4.81 5.29 -2.76
N PRO A 148 -4.43 4.76 -3.94
CA PRO A 148 -5.00 3.53 -4.47
C PRO A 148 -4.68 2.31 -3.59
N GLN A 149 -3.52 2.24 -2.92
CA GLN A 149 -3.22 1.20 -1.93
C GLN A 149 -4.21 1.22 -0.76
N GLY A 150 -4.52 2.40 -0.24
CA GLY A 150 -5.53 2.59 0.81
C GLY A 150 -6.91 2.13 0.36
N PHE A 151 -7.31 2.48 -0.87
CA PHE A 151 -8.57 2.00 -1.43
C PHE A 151 -8.58 0.48 -1.60
N LEU A 152 -7.49 -0.10 -2.11
CA LEU A 152 -7.34 -1.53 -2.34
C LEU A 152 -7.49 -2.32 -1.04
N PHE A 153 -6.80 -1.89 0.02
CA PHE A 153 -6.92 -2.46 1.36
C PHE A 153 -8.36 -2.42 1.89
N LEU A 154 -9.05 -1.28 1.79
CA LEU A 154 -10.43 -1.17 2.26
C LEU A 154 -11.42 -2.00 1.45
N ARG A 155 -11.13 -2.24 0.16
CA ARG A 155 -11.96 -3.04 -0.73
C ARG A 155 -11.79 -4.53 -0.49
N THR A 156 -10.56 -5.00 -0.27
CA THR A 156 -10.24 -6.42 -0.07
C THR A 156 -10.36 -6.84 1.39
N GLY A 157 -10.14 -5.92 2.34
CA GLY A 157 -9.95 -6.24 3.76
C GLY A 157 -8.65 -7.00 4.03
N SER A 158 -7.71 -7.02 3.08
CA SER A 158 -6.45 -7.77 3.16
C SER A 158 -5.30 -6.88 2.73
N VAL A 159 -4.19 -6.98 3.47
CA VAL A 159 -2.94 -6.27 3.19
C VAL A 159 -2.05 -6.98 2.17
N VAL A 160 -2.34 -8.25 1.85
CA VAL A 160 -1.52 -9.05 0.93
C VAL A 160 -1.44 -8.39 -0.45
N LEU A 161 -2.58 -7.94 -0.98
CA LEU A 161 -2.60 -7.33 -2.31
C LEU A 161 -1.85 -5.99 -2.34
N PRO A 162 -2.02 -5.09 -1.33
CA PRO A 162 -1.16 -3.93 -1.20
C PRO A 162 0.34 -4.24 -1.16
N VAL A 163 0.75 -5.22 -0.36
CA VAL A 163 2.16 -5.66 -0.28
C VAL A 163 2.67 -6.11 -1.65
N LEU A 164 1.91 -6.93 -2.38
CA LEU A 164 2.34 -7.42 -3.69
C LEU A 164 2.54 -6.30 -4.69
N VAL A 165 1.61 -5.33 -4.74
CA VAL A 165 1.74 -4.19 -5.66
C VAL A 165 2.92 -3.30 -5.26
N HIS A 166 3.10 -3.03 -3.97
CA HIS A 166 4.22 -2.25 -3.44
C HIS A 166 5.56 -2.94 -3.73
N PHE A 167 5.66 -4.23 -3.45
CA PHE A 167 6.86 -5.04 -3.74
C PHE A 167 7.30 -4.94 -5.20
N VAL A 168 6.37 -5.03 -6.16
CA VAL A 168 6.70 -4.91 -7.59
C VAL A 168 7.25 -3.52 -7.93
N VAL A 169 6.69 -2.47 -7.32
CA VAL A 169 7.18 -1.10 -7.50
C VAL A 169 8.58 -0.94 -6.91
N ASP A 170 8.82 -1.45 -5.70
CA ASP A 170 10.13 -1.40 -5.04
C ASP A 170 11.21 -2.11 -5.86
N VAL A 171 10.90 -3.30 -6.39
CA VAL A 171 11.82 -4.03 -7.28
C VAL A 171 12.11 -3.20 -8.53
N ALA A 172 11.09 -2.62 -9.18
CA ALA A 172 11.29 -1.80 -10.37
C ALA A 172 12.15 -0.56 -10.10
N ILE A 173 11.94 0.12 -8.97
CA ILE A 173 12.73 1.28 -8.54
C ILE A 173 14.18 0.86 -8.30
N LEU A 174 14.42 -0.20 -7.52
CA LEU A 174 15.76 -0.67 -7.19
C LEU A 174 16.55 -1.12 -8.43
N LEU A 175 15.89 -1.78 -9.38
CA LEU A 175 16.50 -2.13 -10.67
C LEU A 175 16.84 -0.90 -11.51
N SER A 176 16.02 0.16 -11.46
CA SER A 176 16.24 1.40 -12.21
C SER A 176 17.38 2.27 -11.66
N ILE A 177 17.81 2.02 -10.41
CA ILE A 177 18.92 2.75 -9.78
C ILE A 177 20.26 2.07 -10.08
N GLY A 178 20.29 0.76 -10.26
CA GLY A 178 21.50 -0.03 -10.50
C GLY A 178 21.92 -0.16 -11.98
N SER A 179 21.20 0.49 -12.90
CA SER A 179 21.45 0.54 -14.35
C SER A 179 21.96 1.89 -14.78
#